data_AF-A0A5C5R6I1-F1
#
_entry.id   AF-A0A5C5R6I1-F1
#
_cell.length_a   1.000
_cell.length_b   1.000
_cell.length_c   1.000
_cell.angle_alpha   90.00
_cell.angle_beta   90.00
_cell.angle_gamma   90.00
#
_symmetry.space_group_name_H-M   'P 1'
#
loop_
_entity.id
_entity.type
_entity.pdbx_description
1 polymer ?
#
loop_
_entity_poly.entity_id
_entity_poly.type
_entity_poly.pdbx_seq_one_letter_code
_entity_poly.pdbx_strand_id
1 'polypeptide(L)'
;VVPTDLFSVFSLAESVQSTRIEGTQATLDEVMEVEATHQDGNVDVQEVRNYRDALNFGVQKITDQDHPITISFIKELHKIILNNSRGASRAPGEYRRVQNWIGGGDMSRASYIPPIASNVMDLMGNLEVFLNETNDEFDPLIMAGIMHAQFESIHPFLDGNGRVGRLLI
;
A
#
# COMPACT_ATOMS: atom_id res chain seq x y z
N VAL A 1 13.48 -19.64 4.67
CA VAL A 1 12.01 -19.72 4.54
C VAL A 1 11.41 -19.42 5.91
N VAL A 2 10.61 -18.36 6.03
CA VAL A 2 9.92 -18.01 7.27
C VAL A 2 8.80 -19.03 7.51
N PRO A 3 8.63 -19.62 8.71
CA PRO A 3 7.51 -20.52 8.99
C PRO A 3 6.16 -19.83 8.72
N THR A 4 5.22 -20.56 8.12
CA THR A 4 3.89 -20.03 7.73
C THR A 4 3.15 -19.38 8.90
N ASP A 5 3.22 -20.00 10.08
CA ASP A 5 2.59 -19.48 11.29
C ASP A 5 3.19 -18.13 11.72
N LEU A 6 4.52 -18.01 11.61
CA LEU A 6 5.23 -16.78 11.95
C LEU A 6 4.92 -15.66 10.95
N PHE A 7 4.83 -15.99 9.66
CA PHE A 7 4.39 -15.04 8.64
C PHE A 7 2.95 -14.58 8.86
N SER A 8 2.05 -15.48 9.26
CA SER A 8 0.66 -15.13 9.58
C SER A 8 0.57 -14.11 10.72
N VAL A 9 1.36 -14.31 11.79
CA VAL A 9 1.40 -13.38 12.94
C VAL A 9 1.98 -12.02 12.53
N PHE A 10 3.09 -12.01 11.80
CA PHE A 10 3.71 -10.74 11.37
C PHE A 10 2.85 -9.98 10.35
N SER A 11 2.24 -10.68 9.38
CA SER A 11 1.36 -10.05 8.39
C SER A 11 0.15 -9.39 9.05
N LEU A 12 -0.46 -10.05 10.05
CA LEU A 12 -1.57 -9.47 10.79
C LEU A 12 -1.13 -8.28 11.65
N ALA A 13 -0.01 -8.40 12.38
CA ALA A 13 0.53 -7.31 13.18
C ALA A 13 0.87 -6.09 12.31
N GLU A 14 1.52 -6.30 11.17
CA GLU A 14 1.83 -5.25 10.19
C GLU A 14 0.55 -4.61 9.64
N SER A 15 -0.45 -5.40 9.28
CA SER A 15 -1.73 -4.89 8.77
C SER A 15 -2.43 -3.96 9.76
N VAL A 16 -2.45 -4.34 11.04
CA VAL A 16 -3.01 -3.52 12.12
C VAL A 16 -2.22 -2.22 12.29
N GLN A 17 -0.88 -2.28 12.27
CA GLN A 17 -0.05 -1.09 12.48
C GLN A 17 -0.07 -0.12 11.30
N SER A 18 0.03 -0.65 10.08
CA SER A 18 0.03 0.13 8.85
C SER A 18 -1.29 0.86 8.65
N THR A 19 -2.42 0.22 8.91
CA THR A 19 -3.74 0.87 8.80
C THR A 19 -3.98 1.90 9.92
N ARG A 20 -3.48 1.65 11.14
CA ARG A 20 -3.57 2.60 12.26
C ARG A 20 -2.91 3.95 11.98
N ILE A 21 -1.81 3.97 11.23
CA ILE A 21 -1.16 5.23 10.79
C ILE A 21 -2.12 6.10 9.98
N GLU A 22 -3.03 5.49 9.22
CA GLU A 22 -4.04 6.18 8.41
C GLU A 22 -5.36 6.47 9.16
N GLY A 23 -5.41 6.17 10.46
CA GLY A 23 -6.54 6.50 11.34
C GLY A 23 -7.49 5.34 11.67
N THR A 24 -7.21 4.12 11.21
CA THR A 24 -7.98 2.91 11.55
C THR A 24 -7.89 2.62 13.06
N GLN A 25 -9.04 2.33 13.70
CA GLN A 25 -9.16 2.09 15.15
C GLN A 25 -9.42 0.61 15.46
N ALA A 26 -8.85 -0.31 14.68
CA ALA A 26 -8.93 -1.75 14.95
C ALA A 26 -7.76 -2.22 15.85
N THR A 27 -8.08 -3.12 16.76
CA THR A 27 -7.10 -3.86 17.57
C THR A 27 -6.84 -5.25 16.99
N LEU A 28 -5.72 -5.87 17.40
CA LEU A 28 -5.38 -7.22 16.99
C LEU A 28 -6.44 -8.23 17.43
N ASP A 29 -6.89 -8.12 18.68
CA ASP A 29 -7.87 -9.03 19.29
C ASP A 29 -9.22 -8.94 18.58
N GLU A 30 -9.69 -7.73 18.26
CA GLU A 30 -10.94 -7.54 17.50
C GLU A 30 -10.87 -8.21 16.12
N VAL A 31 -9.75 -8.04 15.40
CA VAL A 31 -9.61 -8.64 14.06
C VAL A 31 -9.60 -10.17 14.16
N MET A 32 -8.89 -10.72 15.16
CA MET A 32 -8.88 -12.17 15.42
C MET A 32 -10.25 -12.71 15.83
N GLU A 33 -10.99 -11.98 16.67
CA GLU A 33 -12.34 -12.36 17.11
C GLU A 33 -13.31 -12.42 15.93
N VAL A 34 -13.31 -11.40 15.07
CA VAL A 34 -14.17 -11.35 13.89
C VAL A 34 -13.81 -12.47 12.90
N GLU A 35 -12.52 -12.80 12.74
CA GLU A 35 -12.07 -13.95 11.92
C GLU A 35 -12.52 -15.29 12.52
N ALA A 36 -12.35 -15.50 13.83
CA ALA A 36 -12.74 -16.75 14.49
C ALA A 36 -14.26 -16.98 14.49
N THR A 37 -15.03 -15.92 14.70
CA THR A 37 -16.49 -15.97 14.76
C THR A 37 -17.18 -15.93 13.40
N HIS A 38 -16.41 -15.72 12.31
CA HIS A 38 -16.92 -15.56 10.94
C HIS A 38 -18.00 -14.45 10.84
N GLN A 39 -17.89 -13.42 11.68
CA GLN A 39 -18.78 -12.28 11.64
C GLN A 39 -18.30 -11.24 10.62
N ASP A 40 -19.22 -10.39 10.18
CA ASP A 40 -18.87 -9.20 9.43
C ASP A 40 -18.27 -8.15 10.38
N GLY A 41 -17.03 -7.76 10.08
CA GLY A 41 -16.35 -6.71 10.83
C GLY A 41 -16.85 -5.32 10.45
N ASN A 42 -16.48 -4.31 11.23
CA ASN A 42 -16.68 -2.92 10.84
C ASN A 42 -15.70 -2.52 9.71
N VAL A 43 -15.81 -1.28 9.21
CA VAL A 43 -14.94 -0.77 8.14
C VAL A 43 -13.45 -0.79 8.52
N ASP A 44 -13.12 -0.63 9.81
CA ASP A 44 -11.75 -0.64 10.29
C ASP A 44 -11.15 -2.06 10.22
N VAL A 45 -11.92 -3.07 10.63
CA VAL A 45 -11.53 -4.48 10.47
C VAL A 45 -11.42 -4.85 8.99
N GLN A 46 -12.30 -4.34 8.13
CA GLN A 46 -12.21 -4.57 6.69
C GLN A 46 -10.91 -4.00 6.09
N GLU A 47 -10.45 -2.83 6.54
CA GLU A 47 -9.18 -2.27 6.08
C GLU A 47 -7.97 -3.09 6.51
N VAL A 48 -7.98 -3.62 7.73
CA VAL A 48 -6.93 -4.54 8.20
C VAL A 48 -6.91 -5.80 7.34
N ARG A 49 -8.09 -6.38 7.06
CA ARG A 49 -8.23 -7.56 6.17
C ARG A 49 -7.71 -7.28 4.77
N ASN A 50 -8.11 -6.16 4.17
CA ASN A 50 -7.64 -5.76 2.84
C ASN A 50 -6.13 -5.61 2.78
N TYR A 51 -5.50 -5.03 3.81
CA TYR A 51 -4.04 -4.91 3.86
C TYR A 51 -3.38 -6.27 3.94
N ARG A 52 -3.88 -7.15 4.80
CA ARG A 52 -3.38 -8.52 4.94
C ARG A 52 -3.53 -9.30 3.63
N ASP A 53 -4.66 -9.16 2.96
CA ASP A 53 -4.94 -9.79 1.67
C ASP A 53 -3.99 -9.28 0.59
N ALA A 54 -3.75 -7.96 0.53
CA ALA A 54 -2.81 -7.37 -0.41
C ALA A 54 -1.37 -7.85 -0.14
N LEU A 55 -0.97 -7.96 1.13
CA LEU A 55 0.35 -8.45 1.52
C LEU A 55 0.54 -9.92 1.12
N ASN A 56 -0.43 -10.77 1.45
CA ASN A 56 -0.41 -12.19 1.10
C ASN A 56 -0.38 -12.38 -0.42
N PHE A 57 -1.22 -11.65 -1.15
CA PHE A 57 -1.24 -11.65 -2.60
C PHE A 57 0.11 -11.22 -3.18
N GLY A 58 0.69 -10.15 -2.64
CA GLY A 58 1.95 -9.62 -3.11
C GLY A 58 3.13 -10.57 -2.89
N VAL A 59 3.25 -11.11 -1.68
CA VAL A 59 4.27 -12.12 -1.35
C VAL A 59 4.12 -13.34 -2.25
N GLN A 60 2.91 -13.88 -2.38
CA GLN A 60 2.66 -15.04 -3.24
C GLN A 60 3.05 -14.78 -4.70
N LYS A 61 2.73 -13.60 -5.24
CA LYS A 61 3.09 -13.20 -6.61
C LYS A 61 4.61 -13.14 -6.80
N ILE A 62 5.32 -12.54 -5.87
CA ILE A 62 6.77 -12.37 -5.96
C ILE A 62 7.48 -13.71 -5.74
N THR A 63 7.14 -14.46 -4.69
CA THR A 63 7.88 -15.67 -4.32
C THR A 63 7.55 -16.89 -5.16
N ASP A 64 6.27 -17.08 -5.50
CA ASP A 64 5.81 -18.33 -6.12
C ASP A 64 5.76 -18.23 -7.65
N GLN A 65 5.62 -17.01 -8.17
CA GLN A 65 5.46 -16.74 -9.60
C GLN A 65 6.62 -15.94 -10.20
N ASP A 66 7.66 -15.62 -9.41
CA ASP A 66 8.83 -14.82 -9.83
C ASP A 66 8.40 -13.52 -10.55
N HIS A 67 7.34 -12.89 -10.03
CA HIS A 67 6.69 -11.78 -10.71
C HIS A 67 7.39 -10.45 -10.39
N PRO A 68 7.82 -9.67 -11.40
CA PRO A 68 8.45 -8.36 -11.18
C PRO A 68 7.47 -7.34 -10.59
N ILE A 69 7.97 -6.32 -9.89
CA ILE A 69 7.11 -5.27 -9.32
C ILE A 69 6.77 -4.26 -10.41
N THR A 70 5.70 -4.52 -11.15
CA THR A 70 5.23 -3.65 -12.24
C THR A 70 4.16 -2.66 -11.76
N ILE A 71 3.90 -1.62 -12.55
CA ILE A 71 2.80 -0.68 -12.36
C ILE A 71 1.46 -1.39 -12.27
N SER A 72 1.21 -2.39 -13.12
CA SER A 72 -0.05 -3.15 -13.09
C SER A 72 -0.20 -3.89 -11.76
N PHE A 73 0.88 -4.48 -11.26
CA PHE A 73 0.88 -5.15 -9.97
C PHE A 73 0.66 -4.17 -8.81
N ILE A 74 1.31 -3.01 -8.80
CA ILE A 74 1.06 -1.94 -7.81
C ILE A 74 -0.41 -1.50 -7.83
N LYS A 75 -1.01 -1.36 -9.02
CA LYS A 75 -2.44 -1.03 -9.18
C LYS A 75 -3.35 -2.15 -8.66
N GLU A 76 -2.99 -3.42 -8.83
CA GLU A 76 -3.73 -4.54 -8.26
C GLU A 76 -3.69 -4.52 -6.73
N LEU A 77 -2.51 -4.31 -6.14
CA LEU A 77 -2.35 -4.16 -4.68
C LEU A 77 -3.22 -3.00 -4.17
N HIS A 78 -3.16 -1.84 -4.81
CA HIS A 78 -3.98 -0.69 -4.47
C HIS A 78 -5.50 -0.99 -4.55
N LYS A 79 -5.92 -1.77 -5.55
CA LYS A 79 -7.32 -2.19 -5.68
C LYS A 79 -7.78 -3.06 -4.52
N ILE A 80 -6.93 -3.99 -4.07
CA ILE A 80 -7.21 -4.85 -2.91
C ILE A 80 -7.31 -3.98 -1.64
N ILE A 81 -6.35 -3.07 -1.44
CA ILE A 81 -6.28 -2.17 -0.27
C ILE A 81 -7.57 -1.37 -0.06
N LEU A 82 -8.21 -0.88 -1.13
CA LEU A 82 -9.41 -0.06 -1.06
C LEU A 82 -10.74 -0.84 -1.18
N ASN A 83 -10.70 -2.16 -1.24
CA ASN A 83 -11.88 -2.98 -1.50
C ASN A 83 -12.92 -2.89 -0.38
N ASN A 84 -14.13 -2.40 -0.67
CA ASN A 84 -15.21 -2.26 0.33
C ASN A 84 -14.82 -1.51 1.63
N SER A 85 -13.81 -0.64 1.57
CA SER A 85 -13.32 0.14 2.70
C SER A 85 -13.51 1.65 2.49
N ARG A 86 -12.99 2.48 3.42
CA ARG A 86 -12.82 3.91 3.12
C ARG A 86 -11.93 4.03 1.88
N GLY A 87 -12.29 4.96 1.01
CA GLY A 87 -11.60 5.15 -0.27
C GLY A 87 -12.11 4.26 -1.41
N ALA A 88 -13.05 3.33 -1.20
CA ALA A 88 -13.55 2.45 -2.28
C ALA A 88 -14.11 3.21 -3.51
N SER A 89 -14.59 4.44 -3.33
CA SER A 89 -15.05 5.33 -4.41
C SER A 89 -13.96 6.21 -5.02
N ARG A 90 -12.71 6.12 -4.53
CA ARG A 90 -11.55 6.95 -4.93
C ARG A 90 -10.73 6.30 -6.05
N ALA A 91 -11.43 5.66 -7.00
CA ALA A 91 -10.85 4.98 -8.16
C ALA A 91 -9.77 3.91 -7.78
N PRO A 92 -10.15 2.84 -7.06
CA PRO A 92 -9.23 1.74 -6.75
C PRO A 92 -8.55 1.18 -8.01
N GLY A 93 -7.23 0.98 -7.93
CA GLY A 93 -6.39 0.52 -9.04
C GLY A 93 -6.13 1.55 -10.15
N GLU A 94 -6.55 2.81 -10.00
CA GLU A 94 -6.33 3.85 -11.01
C GLU A 94 -5.57 5.05 -10.48
N TYR A 95 -4.67 5.58 -11.30
CA TYR A 95 -3.98 6.83 -10.97
C TYR A 95 -4.94 7.99 -10.89
N ARG A 96 -4.62 8.94 -10.00
CA ARG A 96 -5.37 10.17 -9.88
C ARG A 96 -5.34 10.95 -11.19
N ARG A 97 -6.49 11.50 -11.55
CA ARG A 97 -6.67 12.40 -12.70
C ARG A 97 -6.77 13.87 -12.29
N VAL A 98 -6.70 14.13 -10.99
CA VAL A 98 -6.78 15.46 -10.39
C VAL A 98 -5.56 15.69 -9.49
N GLN A 99 -5.31 16.97 -9.17
CA GLN A 99 -4.26 17.33 -8.22
C GLN A 99 -4.63 16.84 -6.81
N ASN A 100 -3.69 16.18 -6.14
CA ASN A 100 -3.81 15.84 -4.73
C ASN A 100 -2.95 16.80 -3.89
N TRP A 101 -3.12 16.80 -2.57
CA TRP A 101 -2.29 17.54 -1.63
C TRP A 101 -2.21 16.80 -0.30
N ILE A 102 -1.14 17.02 0.46
CA ILE A 102 -0.87 16.36 1.74
C ILE A 102 -0.80 17.41 2.85
N GLY A 103 -1.59 17.19 3.90
CA GLY A 103 -1.71 18.11 5.03
C GLY A 103 -2.50 19.38 4.70
N GLY A 104 -2.97 20.09 5.73
CA GLY A 104 -3.77 21.30 5.56
C GLY A 104 -5.21 21.05 5.10
N GLY A 105 -6.09 22.02 5.33
CA GLY A 105 -7.51 21.93 4.97
C GLY A 105 -7.79 22.16 3.47
N ASP A 106 -6.84 22.76 2.76
CA ASP A 106 -6.92 23.07 1.33
C ASP A 106 -5.50 23.13 0.72
N MET A 107 -5.42 23.16 -0.61
CA MET A 107 -4.14 23.17 -1.33
C MET A 107 -3.25 24.38 -1.00
N SER A 108 -3.83 25.54 -0.64
CA SER A 108 -3.05 26.74 -0.27
C SER A 108 -2.36 26.61 1.09
N ARG A 109 -2.82 25.68 1.92
CA ARG A 109 -2.30 25.37 3.25
C ARG A 109 -1.64 23.99 3.31
N ALA A 110 -1.41 23.36 2.15
CA ALA A 110 -0.81 22.05 2.08
C ALA A 110 0.64 22.08 2.54
N SER A 111 1.03 21.06 3.31
CA SER A 111 2.43 20.85 3.69
C SER A 111 3.25 20.38 2.49
N TYR A 112 2.60 19.65 1.58
CA TYR A 112 3.21 19.17 0.35
C TYR A 112 2.17 19.05 -0.77
N ILE A 113 2.58 19.44 -1.97
CA ILE A 113 1.79 19.28 -3.20
C ILE A 113 2.58 18.34 -4.12
N PRO A 114 2.13 17.09 -4.33
CA PRO A 114 2.79 16.15 -5.23
C PRO A 114 2.76 16.65 -6.68
N PRO A 115 3.55 16.03 -7.59
CA PRO A 115 3.56 16.37 -9.01
C PRO A 115 2.17 16.44 -9.64
N ILE A 116 2.03 17.16 -10.75
CA ILE A 116 0.73 17.22 -11.44
C ILE A 116 0.31 15.84 -11.98
N ALA A 117 -1.01 15.60 -12.03
CA ALA A 117 -1.56 14.30 -12.38
C ALA A 117 -1.05 13.75 -13.73
N SER A 118 -0.77 14.63 -14.70
CA SER A 118 -0.24 14.25 -16.01
C SER A 118 1.18 13.70 -15.97
N ASN A 119 1.97 13.94 -14.91
CA ASN A 119 3.32 13.39 -14.77
C ASN A 119 3.36 12.06 -14.02
N VAL A 120 2.25 11.62 -13.41
CA VAL A 120 2.24 10.41 -12.56
C VAL A 120 2.65 9.17 -13.34
N MET A 121 2.18 9.02 -14.59
CA MET A 121 2.50 7.85 -15.42
C MET A 121 4.01 7.75 -15.68
N ASP A 122 4.65 8.84 -16.08
CA ASP A 122 6.08 8.85 -16.39
C ASP A 122 6.93 8.61 -15.13
N LEU A 123 6.56 9.23 -14.01
CA LEU A 123 7.28 9.09 -12.75
C LEU A 123 7.15 7.68 -12.17
N MET A 124 5.97 7.07 -12.24
CA MET A 124 5.78 5.68 -11.82
C MET A 124 6.48 4.71 -12.77
N GLY A 125 6.57 5.02 -14.07
CA GLY A 125 7.37 4.24 -15.03
C GLY A 125 8.85 4.25 -14.66
N ASN A 126 9.38 5.41 -14.27
CA ASN A 126 10.75 5.50 -13.77
C ASN A 126 10.95 4.71 -12.47
N LEU A 127 9.98 4.73 -11.54
CA LEU A 127 10.04 3.93 -10.32
C LEU A 127 9.98 2.42 -10.60
N GLU A 128 9.15 1.97 -11.55
CA GLU A 128 9.11 0.57 -11.98
C GLU A 128 10.47 0.11 -12.51
N VAL A 129 11.14 0.92 -13.33
CA VAL A 129 12.50 0.61 -13.80
C VAL A 129 13.45 0.46 -12.61
N PHE A 130 13.46 1.42 -11.68
CA PHE A 130 14.30 1.36 -10.48
C PHE A 130 14.05 0.11 -9.62
N LEU A 131 12.79 -0.31 -9.48
CA LEU A 131 12.38 -1.47 -8.69
C LEU A 131 12.86 -2.81 -9.26
N ASN A 132 13.02 -2.90 -10.58
CA ASN A 132 13.33 -4.14 -11.27
C ASN A 132 14.74 -4.17 -11.86
N GLU A 133 15.48 -3.06 -11.83
CA GLU A 133 16.90 -3.03 -12.16
C GLU A 133 17.71 -3.72 -11.06
N THR A 134 18.53 -4.70 -11.44
CA THR A 134 19.51 -5.31 -10.54
C THR A 134 20.62 -4.30 -10.29
N ASN A 135 20.57 -3.61 -9.15
CA ASN A 135 21.61 -2.71 -8.71
C ASN A 135 22.34 -3.29 -7.49
N ASP A 136 23.37 -4.09 -7.77
CA ASP A 136 24.20 -4.74 -6.74
C ASP A 136 25.05 -3.72 -5.92
N GLU A 137 25.02 -2.43 -6.28
CA GLU A 137 25.77 -1.39 -5.56
C GLU A 137 25.08 -0.93 -4.27
N PHE A 138 23.77 -1.12 -4.13
CA PHE A 138 23.00 -0.64 -2.98
C PHE A 138 22.43 -1.78 -2.13
N ASP A 139 22.50 -1.59 -0.80
CA ASP A 139 21.85 -2.49 0.15
C ASP A 139 20.31 -2.49 -0.05
N PRO A 140 19.62 -3.63 0.01
CA PRO A 140 18.17 -3.71 -0.15
C PRO A 140 17.38 -2.76 0.76
N LEU A 141 17.86 -2.47 1.96
CA LEU A 141 17.22 -1.52 2.87
C LEU A 141 17.31 -0.08 2.38
N ILE A 142 18.41 0.28 1.71
CA ILE A 142 18.58 1.59 1.07
C ILE A 142 17.63 1.69 -0.12
N MET A 143 17.57 0.64 -0.94
CA MET A 143 16.66 0.56 -2.09
C MET A 143 15.20 0.70 -1.65
N ALA A 144 14.79 -0.01 -0.60
CA ALA A 144 13.45 0.11 -0.02
C ALA A 144 13.16 1.54 0.47
N GLY A 145 14.12 2.18 1.14
CA GLY A 145 13.98 3.57 1.59
C GLY A 145 13.81 4.57 0.44
N ILE A 146 14.60 4.43 -0.64
CA ILE A 146 14.50 5.28 -1.84
C ILE A 146 13.16 5.07 -2.54
N MET A 147 12.79 3.80 -2.76
CA MET A 147 11.51 3.43 -3.36
C MET A 147 10.35 4.04 -2.59
N HIS A 148 10.32 3.88 -1.27
CA HIS A 148 9.24 4.38 -0.43
C HIS A 148 9.13 5.90 -0.50
N ALA A 149 10.27 6.60 -0.37
CA ALA A 149 10.32 8.06 -0.47
C ALA A 149 9.83 8.56 -1.83
N GLN A 150 10.23 7.91 -2.92
CA GLN A 150 9.83 8.26 -4.27
C GLN A 150 8.33 8.01 -4.50
N PHE A 151 7.82 6.84 -4.10
CA PHE A 151 6.41 6.49 -4.22
C PHE A 151 5.51 7.50 -3.49
N GLU A 152 5.82 7.79 -2.22
CA GLU A 152 5.07 8.76 -1.41
C GLU A 152 5.13 10.19 -1.98
N SER A 153 6.26 10.58 -2.57
CA SER A 153 6.43 11.88 -3.22
C SER A 153 5.62 12.01 -4.52
N ILE A 154 5.54 10.94 -5.32
CA ILE A 154 4.70 10.91 -6.54
C ILE A 154 3.22 10.97 -6.14
N HIS A 155 2.87 10.25 -5.07
CA HIS A 155 1.52 10.15 -4.51
C HIS A 155 0.48 9.80 -5.59
N PRO A 156 0.62 8.64 -6.25
CA PRO A 156 -0.02 8.36 -7.54
C PRO A 156 -1.55 8.16 -7.45
N PHE A 157 -2.08 7.83 -6.27
CA PHE A 157 -3.50 7.52 -6.07
C PHE A 157 -4.24 8.65 -5.34
N LEU A 158 -5.58 8.62 -5.38
CA LEU A 158 -6.41 9.57 -4.64
C LEU A 158 -6.49 9.28 -3.14
N ASP A 159 -6.27 8.04 -2.75
CA ASP A 159 -6.28 7.53 -1.38
C ASP A 159 -5.39 6.27 -1.34
N GLY A 160 -5.05 5.78 -0.15
CA GLY A 160 -4.34 4.51 0.02
C GLY A 160 -2.84 4.54 -0.27
N ASN A 161 -2.27 5.71 -0.63
CA ASN A 161 -0.83 5.84 -0.94
C ASN A 161 0.04 5.34 0.22
N GLY A 162 -0.13 5.87 1.43
CA GLY A 162 0.66 5.45 2.61
C GLY A 162 0.67 3.93 2.84
N ARG A 163 -0.49 3.29 2.67
CA ARG A 163 -0.63 1.83 2.81
C ARG A 163 0.10 1.08 1.71
N VAL A 164 -0.05 1.48 0.45
CA VAL A 164 0.66 0.85 -0.67
C VAL A 164 2.17 1.08 -0.56
N GLY A 165 2.60 2.28 -0.17
CA GLY A 165 4.02 2.61 -0.01
C GLY A 165 4.69 1.73 1.05
N ARG A 166 4.02 1.48 2.18
CA ARG A 166 4.54 0.56 3.23
C ARG A 166 4.48 -0.91 2.79
N LEU A 167 3.47 -1.31 2.01
CA LEU A 167 3.34 -2.65 1.47
C LEU A 167 4.48 -3.03 0.52
N LEU A 168 5.10 -2.04 -0.15
CA LEU A 168 6.21 -2.25 -1.07
C LEU A 168 7.57 -2.43 -0.37
N ILE A 169 7.66 -2.16 0.93
CA ILE A 169 8.85 -2.41 1.77
C ILE A 169 8.86 -3.88 2.17
#